data_AF-A0A4Y7PWD1-F1
#
_entry.id   AF-A0A4Y7PWD1-F1
#
_cell.length_a   1.000
_cell.length_b   1.000
_cell.length_c   1.000
_cell.angle_alpha   90.00
_cell.angle_beta   90.00
_cell.angle_gamma   90.00
#
_symmetry.space_group_name_H-M   'P 1'
#
loop_
_entity.id
_entity.type
_entity.pdbx_description
1 polymer ?
#
loop_
_entity_poly.entity_id
_entity_poly.type
_entity_poly.pdbx_seq_one_letter_code
_entity_poly.pdbx_strand_id
1 'polypeptide(L)'
;MGMPKGVYIITNTHCQNVASLPNTNDREPVVGVAACWSDATTPVSNSWFLIPSSYDRYIIRDPKSDRCVRPIFSAQSREGDAVHAVYRSEDPFYWRIIQDPDRLHTIHPFDDLNLSWGLREAYDPCPVELRPLSEGHCCRWKISPCFDILVELSLAKELSNEQGFTCEIGCGGLEQHLVLHFQEPILIEYGRDVIAKSDIQRIRTRHDNKDKPNTFYPVLRVTDWLRFKELAVAVLQDEEVTVVWRATAFKCYPEGNARHASDIFEFEKRVKFKGFDSFRQGVQLNDVMILGSKLDDTGMPYLDARAVAAFSSSSTIELKDSITVDVYYTHASSQPSSKPDYYQIGVATINDLYLTPERKVRKNVEWKFLPPGTSLNEDIYHFVSKYLTTDEEFKLSLHVKEITTNICGRKYTLPDLRDVKATTRGRKSPFVTRADAYIGQALLFLTKEISITFDFENPVESPLTITQVEANASMEDVAIIHLRCGFESFTIPGPRGETKRSPLVRHAKIVKGYWETLLLVLRQLFRWRGFHVSVNVKSATGSIGDFKVEGLTFNIEEVPVTIHC
;
A
#
# COMPACT_ATOMS: atom_id res chain seq x y z
N MET A 1 -45.38 17.49 -4.04
CA MET A 1 -44.18 16.72 -4.47
C MET A 1 -43.23 16.78 -3.31
N GLY A 2 -42.41 15.77 -3.10
CA GLY A 2 -41.64 15.76 -1.87
C GLY A 2 -40.45 14.83 -1.81
N MET A 3 -39.60 15.14 -0.84
CA MET A 3 -38.38 14.41 -0.55
C MET A 3 -38.69 13.27 0.42
N PRO A 4 -38.14 12.05 0.19
CA PRO A 4 -38.31 10.96 1.12
C PRO A 4 -37.59 11.24 2.45
N LYS A 5 -37.88 10.41 3.44
CA LYS A 5 -37.17 10.48 4.72
C LYS A 5 -35.71 10.07 4.54
N GLY A 6 -34.79 10.86 5.09
CA GLY A 6 -33.37 10.50 5.12
C GLY A 6 -32.42 11.65 5.41
N VAL A 7 -31.13 11.44 5.16
CA VAL A 7 -30.05 12.42 5.40
C VAL A 7 -29.71 13.19 4.13
N TYR A 8 -29.61 14.52 4.26
CA TYR A 8 -29.40 15.47 3.17
C TYR A 8 -28.33 16.50 3.53
N ILE A 9 -27.70 17.06 2.50
CA ILE A 9 -26.85 18.25 2.58
C ILE A 9 -27.64 19.41 1.99
N ILE A 10 -27.64 20.55 2.68
CA ILE A 10 -28.36 21.77 2.29
C ILE A 10 -27.32 22.86 1.99
N THR A 11 -27.17 23.21 0.72
CA THR A 11 -26.13 24.17 0.27
C THR A 11 -26.77 25.43 -0.29
N ASN A 12 -26.37 26.60 0.19
CA ASN A 12 -26.86 27.86 -0.35
C ASN A 12 -26.22 28.11 -1.72
N THR A 13 -27.04 28.38 -2.74
CA THR A 13 -26.53 28.55 -4.10
C THR A 13 -25.81 29.87 -4.34
N HIS A 14 -26.11 30.91 -3.56
CA HIS A 14 -25.53 32.25 -3.73
C HIS A 14 -24.07 32.29 -3.27
N CYS A 15 -23.77 31.71 -2.11
CA CYS A 15 -22.43 31.73 -1.51
C CYS A 15 -21.71 30.37 -1.49
N GLN A 16 -22.36 29.28 -1.92
CA GLN A 16 -21.85 27.90 -1.85
C GLN A 16 -21.57 27.40 -0.42
N ASN A 17 -22.07 28.10 0.61
CA ASN A 17 -21.97 27.67 2.00
C ASN A 17 -22.96 26.54 2.30
N VAL A 18 -22.52 25.57 3.10
CA VAL A 18 -23.34 24.46 3.58
C VAL A 18 -23.98 24.85 4.90
N ALA A 19 -25.28 24.63 5.04
CA ALA A 19 -25.97 24.81 6.32
C ALA A 19 -25.43 23.77 7.32
N SER A 20 -25.02 24.24 8.49
CA SER A 20 -24.28 23.47 9.47
C SER A 20 -24.65 23.88 10.90
N LEU A 21 -24.39 22.95 11.81
CA LEU A 21 -24.38 23.21 13.24
C LEU A 21 -22.93 23.38 13.69
N PRO A 22 -22.50 24.62 14.03
CA PRO A 22 -21.11 24.87 14.37
C PRO A 22 -20.72 24.13 15.66
N ASN A 23 -21.65 23.99 16.60
CA ASN A 23 -21.44 23.38 17.90
C ASN A 23 -22.63 22.47 18.25
N THR A 24 -22.43 21.47 19.11
CA THR A 24 -23.52 20.62 19.66
C THR A 24 -24.26 21.28 20.83
N ASN A 25 -23.97 22.55 21.13
CA ASN A 25 -24.62 23.28 22.22
C ASN A 25 -25.99 23.75 21.75
N ASP A 26 -27.02 23.37 22.51
CA ASP A 26 -28.46 23.44 22.21
C ASP A 26 -29.10 24.82 22.00
N ARG A 27 -28.30 25.85 21.70
CA ARG A 27 -28.74 27.25 21.67
C ARG A 27 -28.17 28.05 20.52
N GLU A 28 -27.44 27.42 19.61
CA GLU A 28 -26.74 28.13 18.55
C GLU A 28 -27.51 28.14 17.22
N PRO A 29 -27.40 29.24 16.45
CA PRO A 29 -28.04 29.34 15.15
C PRO A 29 -27.45 28.30 14.20
N VAL A 30 -28.28 27.83 13.27
CA VAL A 30 -27.79 27.18 12.06
C VAL A 30 -26.97 28.21 11.30
N VAL A 31 -25.78 27.84 10.84
CA VAL A 31 -24.88 28.74 10.10
C VAL A 31 -24.56 28.16 8.73
N GLY A 32 -24.32 29.01 7.75
CA GLY A 32 -23.61 28.68 6.53
C GLY A 32 -22.10 28.75 6.79
N VAL A 33 -21.41 27.64 6.50
CA VAL A 33 -19.94 27.49 6.55
C VAL A 33 -19.44 27.18 5.15
N ALA A 34 -18.22 27.61 4.80
CA ALA A 34 -17.62 27.19 3.54
C ALA A 34 -17.52 25.66 3.50
N ALA A 35 -17.76 25.07 2.34
CA ALA A 35 -17.73 23.61 2.19
C ALA A 35 -16.31 23.06 2.41
N CYS A 36 -15.94 22.76 3.66
CA CYS A 36 -14.68 22.11 3.98
C CYS A 36 -14.86 20.58 3.87
N TRP A 37 -14.14 19.96 2.93
CA TRP A 37 -14.20 18.53 2.66
C TRP A 37 -13.18 17.75 3.50
N SER A 38 -13.27 17.81 4.83
CA SER A 38 -12.52 16.98 5.81
C SER A 38 -12.83 17.54 7.21
N ASP A 39 -13.28 16.83 8.23
CA ASP A 39 -12.88 15.52 8.74
C ASP A 39 -14.05 14.82 9.47
N ALA A 40 -14.06 13.48 9.43
CA ALA A 40 -14.98 12.60 10.18
C ALA A 40 -14.85 12.73 11.72
N THR A 41 -13.90 13.51 12.22
CA THR A 41 -13.59 13.70 13.65
C THR A 41 -14.12 15.01 14.23
N THR A 42 -14.73 15.89 13.42
CA THR A 42 -15.29 17.15 13.92
C THR A 42 -16.71 16.95 14.52
N PRO A 43 -17.03 17.59 15.67
CA PRO A 43 -18.36 17.53 16.29
C PRO A 43 -19.42 18.27 15.46
N VAL A 44 -19.00 19.03 14.46
CA VAL A 44 -19.83 19.82 13.54
C VAL A 44 -20.68 18.89 12.67
N SER A 45 -21.97 19.20 12.52
CA SER A 45 -22.87 18.45 11.64
C SER A 45 -23.20 19.28 10.41
N ASN A 46 -22.72 18.82 9.24
CA ASN A 46 -22.99 19.43 7.92
C ASN A 46 -24.11 18.68 7.16
N SER A 47 -24.87 17.86 7.88
CA SER A 47 -25.89 16.97 7.34
C SER A 47 -27.17 17.11 8.15
N TRP A 48 -28.31 16.99 7.48
CA TRP A 48 -29.63 17.20 8.05
C TRP A 48 -30.52 16.01 7.74
N PHE A 49 -31.18 15.48 8.76
CA PHE A 49 -32.18 14.43 8.57
C PHE A 49 -33.55 15.08 8.33
N LEU A 50 -34.12 14.85 7.16
CA LEU A 50 -35.44 15.34 6.78
C LEU A 50 -36.49 14.25 7.00
N ILE A 51 -37.56 14.58 7.73
CA ILE A 51 -38.71 13.69 7.93
C ILE A 51 -39.94 14.32 7.24
N PRO A 52 -40.43 13.75 6.13
CA PRO A 52 -41.69 14.18 5.55
C PRO A 52 -42.87 13.84 6.48
N SER A 53 -43.84 14.74 6.52
CA SER A 53 -45.12 14.62 7.20
C SER A 53 -46.24 14.92 6.19
N SER A 54 -47.51 14.84 6.62
CA SER A 54 -48.65 15.13 5.74
C SER A 54 -48.65 16.58 5.25
N TYR A 55 -49.17 16.82 4.04
CA TYR A 55 -49.34 18.16 3.43
C TYR A 55 -48.03 18.91 3.12
N ASP A 56 -47.05 18.23 2.51
CA ASP A 56 -45.75 18.80 2.11
C ASP A 56 -45.00 19.47 3.28
N ARG A 57 -45.17 18.92 4.49
CA ARG A 57 -44.49 19.34 5.72
C ARG A 57 -43.23 18.52 5.95
N TYR A 58 -42.19 19.15 6.48
CA TYR A 58 -40.93 18.51 6.83
C TYR A 58 -40.51 18.89 8.23
N ILE A 59 -39.94 17.93 8.95
CA ILE A 59 -39.16 18.18 10.16
C ILE A 59 -37.69 18.10 9.76
N ILE A 60 -36.93 19.13 10.12
CA ILE A 60 -35.48 19.20 9.90
C ILE A 60 -34.80 18.94 11.25
N ARG A 61 -34.01 17.88 11.34
CA ARG A 61 -33.27 17.51 12.56
C ARG A 61 -31.81 17.19 12.23
N ASP A 62 -30.95 17.24 13.23
CA ASP A 62 -29.56 16.78 13.07
C ASP A 62 -29.48 15.25 13.15
N PRO A 63 -28.74 14.55 12.27
CA PRO A 63 -28.65 13.09 12.33
C PRO A 63 -28.00 12.52 13.59
N LYS A 64 -27.17 13.31 14.30
CA LYS A 64 -26.45 12.89 15.51
C LYS A 64 -27.27 13.09 16.79
N SER A 65 -28.47 13.66 16.70
CA SER A 65 -29.30 14.04 17.84
C SER A 65 -30.79 13.93 17.53
N ASP A 66 -31.65 14.00 18.55
CA ASP A 66 -33.11 13.96 18.36
C ASP A 66 -33.76 15.36 18.31
N ARG A 67 -32.97 16.43 18.17
CA ARG A 67 -33.49 17.80 18.22
C ARG A 67 -33.77 18.37 16.84
N CYS A 68 -34.79 19.22 16.79
CA CYS A 68 -35.31 19.83 15.58
C CYS A 68 -34.88 21.29 15.44
N VAL A 69 -34.71 21.72 14.18
CA VAL A 69 -34.51 23.12 13.83
C VAL A 69 -35.84 23.86 13.93
N ARG A 70 -35.85 25.00 14.61
CA ARG A 70 -37.01 25.88 14.74
C ARG A 70 -36.61 27.35 14.53
N PRO A 71 -37.50 28.20 14.01
CA PRO A 71 -37.26 29.63 14.05
C PRO A 71 -37.33 30.16 15.48
N ILE A 72 -36.44 31.08 15.85
CA ILE A 72 -36.58 31.86 17.09
C ILE A 72 -37.13 33.24 16.76
N PHE A 73 -38.41 33.40 17.07
CA PHE A 73 -39.04 34.71 17.17
C PHE A 73 -38.78 35.23 18.59
N SER A 74 -37.88 36.20 18.75
CA SER A 74 -37.58 36.76 20.06
C SER A 74 -38.79 37.57 20.56
N ALA A 75 -39.22 37.40 21.81
CA ALA A 75 -40.23 38.29 22.40
C ALA A 75 -39.71 39.73 22.57
N GLN A 76 -38.39 39.93 22.44
CA GLN A 76 -37.70 41.22 22.54
C GLN A 76 -37.24 41.74 21.17
N SER A 77 -37.52 41.03 20.06
CA SER A 77 -37.08 41.51 18.75
C SER A 77 -37.84 42.78 18.35
N ARG A 78 -37.09 43.80 17.96
CA ARG A 78 -37.65 45.00 17.31
C ARG A 78 -38.09 44.64 15.90
N GLU A 79 -39.00 45.44 15.36
CA GLU A 79 -39.37 45.37 13.95
C GLU A 79 -38.10 45.54 13.09
N GLY A 80 -37.75 44.50 12.32
CA GLY A 80 -36.51 44.45 11.53
C GLY A 80 -35.39 43.55 12.07
N ASP A 81 -35.54 42.97 13.27
CA ASP A 81 -34.57 41.99 13.76
C ASP A 81 -34.65 40.67 12.96
N ALA A 82 -33.49 40.10 12.64
CA ALA A 82 -33.42 38.85 11.89
C ALA A 82 -33.96 37.68 12.72
N VAL A 83 -34.87 36.90 12.13
CA VAL A 83 -35.34 35.65 12.73
C VAL A 83 -34.35 34.56 12.35
N HIS A 84 -33.68 33.96 13.33
CA HIS A 84 -32.69 32.90 13.05
C HIS A 84 -33.33 31.52 13.06
N ALA A 85 -32.86 30.62 12.19
CA ALA A 85 -33.09 29.19 12.33
C ALA A 85 -32.16 28.67 13.44
N VAL A 86 -32.72 28.09 14.51
CA VAL A 86 -31.95 27.67 15.70
C VAL A 86 -32.26 26.23 16.04
N TYR A 87 -31.22 25.52 16.44
CA TYR A 87 -31.28 24.14 16.88
C TYR A 87 -31.46 24.11 18.41
N ARG A 88 -32.64 23.68 18.89
CA ARG A 88 -32.98 23.85 20.33
C ARG A 88 -33.99 22.87 20.94
N SER A 89 -34.90 22.27 20.18
CA SER A 89 -36.14 21.69 20.74
C SER A 89 -36.33 20.22 20.38
N GLU A 90 -36.81 19.41 21.33
CA GLU A 90 -37.30 18.05 21.09
C GLU A 90 -38.64 18.05 20.33
N ASP A 91 -39.42 19.12 20.47
CA ASP A 91 -40.69 19.25 19.78
C ASP A 91 -40.48 19.54 18.28
N PRO A 92 -41.18 18.82 17.38
CA PRO A 92 -41.05 19.02 15.95
C PRO A 92 -41.57 20.40 15.54
N PHE A 93 -40.84 21.10 14.68
CA PHE A 93 -41.36 22.24 13.92
C PHE A 93 -41.53 21.84 12.46
N TYR A 94 -42.61 22.28 11.85
CA TYR A 94 -42.92 21.96 10.48
C TYR A 94 -42.42 23.07 9.56
N TRP A 95 -41.56 22.67 8.63
CA TRP A 95 -41.08 23.46 7.53
C TRP A 95 -41.84 23.06 6.26
N ARG A 96 -42.06 24.00 5.34
CA ARG A 96 -42.47 23.69 3.97
C ARG A 96 -41.26 23.86 3.06
N ILE A 97 -40.95 22.82 2.30
CA ILE A 97 -39.83 22.84 1.35
C ILE A 97 -40.41 22.77 -0.05
N ILE A 98 -40.09 23.75 -0.89
CA ILE A 98 -40.68 23.91 -2.21
C ILE A 98 -39.55 23.90 -3.23
N GLN A 99 -39.62 23.00 -4.22
CA GLN A 99 -38.69 22.98 -5.35
C GLN A 99 -39.19 23.92 -6.47
N ASP A 100 -38.30 24.78 -6.96
CA ASP A 100 -38.52 25.67 -8.10
C ASP A 100 -38.19 24.98 -9.44
N PRO A 101 -38.51 25.59 -10.59
CA PRO A 101 -38.20 25.03 -11.91
C PRO A 101 -36.70 24.83 -12.18
N ASP A 102 -35.83 25.56 -11.48
CA ASP A 102 -34.37 25.47 -11.59
C ASP A 102 -33.81 24.32 -10.72
N ARG A 103 -34.69 23.48 -10.14
CA ARG A 103 -34.38 22.36 -9.22
C ARG A 103 -33.79 22.82 -7.88
N LEU A 104 -33.92 24.09 -7.55
CA LEU A 104 -33.51 24.65 -6.26
C LEU A 104 -34.69 24.66 -5.29
N HIS A 105 -34.39 24.75 -4.01
CA HIS A 105 -35.35 24.66 -2.93
C HIS A 105 -35.40 25.94 -2.12
N THR A 106 -36.60 26.28 -1.65
CA THR A 106 -36.81 27.29 -0.62
C THR A 106 -37.39 26.62 0.62
N ILE A 107 -36.92 27.03 1.81
CA ILE A 107 -37.29 26.41 3.10
C ILE A 107 -38.05 27.44 3.94
N HIS A 108 -39.34 27.23 4.12
CA HIS A 108 -40.26 28.18 4.76
C HIS A 108 -40.78 27.65 6.09
N PRO A 109 -41.05 28.51 7.08
CA PRO A 109 -41.99 28.18 8.13
C PRO A 109 -43.30 27.68 7.53
N PHE A 110 -43.91 26.63 8.10
CA PHE A 110 -45.15 26.08 7.54
C PHE A 110 -46.29 27.12 7.45
N ASP A 111 -46.36 28.04 8.41
CA ASP A 111 -47.42 29.04 8.54
C ASP A 111 -47.10 30.36 7.82
N ASP A 112 -45.89 30.55 7.30
CA ASP A 112 -45.48 31.80 6.62
C ASP A 112 -44.59 31.51 5.41
N LEU A 113 -45.14 31.66 4.20
CA LEU A 113 -44.43 31.47 2.94
C LEU A 113 -43.68 32.72 2.47
N ASN A 114 -43.90 33.88 3.10
CA ASN A 114 -43.19 35.10 2.73
C ASN A 114 -41.76 35.10 3.24
N LEU A 115 -41.49 34.30 4.28
CA LEU A 115 -40.17 34.11 4.87
C LEU A 115 -39.57 32.76 4.47
N SER A 116 -38.28 32.75 4.16
CA SER A 116 -37.52 31.54 3.85
C SER A 116 -36.11 31.61 4.42
N TRP A 117 -35.49 30.45 4.65
CA TRP A 117 -34.07 30.38 4.97
C TRP A 117 -33.26 31.14 3.93
N GLY A 118 -32.33 31.97 4.38
CA GLY A 118 -31.39 32.68 3.53
C GLY A 118 -30.11 33.05 4.27
N LEU A 119 -29.08 33.36 3.50
CA LEU A 119 -27.80 33.87 4.00
C LEU A 119 -27.61 35.30 3.50
N ARG A 120 -27.25 36.21 4.41
CA ARG A 120 -27.04 37.62 4.09
C ARG A 120 -25.80 37.83 3.24
N GLU A 121 -24.73 37.14 3.62
CA GLU A 121 -23.37 37.35 3.14
C GLU A 121 -22.64 36.01 3.04
N ALA A 122 -21.49 36.00 2.37
CA ALA A 122 -20.66 34.81 2.15
C ALA A 122 -19.59 34.58 3.26
N TYR A 123 -19.65 35.31 4.38
CA TYR A 123 -18.69 35.12 5.47
C TYR A 123 -18.87 33.75 6.14
N ASP A 124 -17.79 33.26 6.76
CA ASP A 124 -17.75 31.95 7.39
C ASP A 124 -17.35 32.08 8.89
N PRO A 125 -18.22 31.71 9.86
CA PRO A 125 -19.61 31.25 9.71
C PRO A 125 -20.62 32.41 9.56
N CYS A 126 -21.66 32.25 8.73
CA CYS A 126 -22.76 33.22 8.58
C CYS A 126 -24.10 32.62 9.07
N PRO A 127 -24.84 33.26 10.00
CA PRO A 127 -26.12 32.73 10.47
C PRO A 127 -27.17 32.56 9.35
N VAL A 128 -27.89 31.44 9.38
CA VAL A 128 -29.08 31.22 8.56
C VAL A 128 -30.26 31.98 9.16
N GLU A 129 -30.78 32.92 8.40
CA GLU A 129 -31.88 33.80 8.78
C GLU A 129 -33.14 33.49 7.96
N LEU A 130 -34.31 33.77 8.51
CA LEU A 130 -35.54 33.84 7.75
C LEU A 130 -35.65 35.22 7.13
N ARG A 131 -35.69 35.25 5.81
CA ARG A 131 -35.65 36.46 4.99
C ARG A 131 -36.84 36.49 4.03
N PRO A 132 -37.28 37.69 3.64
CA PRO A 132 -38.29 37.84 2.60
C PRO A 132 -37.87 37.13 1.32
N LEU A 133 -38.76 36.32 0.74
CA LEU A 133 -38.50 35.59 -0.51
C LEU A 133 -38.11 36.52 -1.67
N SER A 134 -38.52 37.80 -1.61
CA SER A 134 -38.13 38.85 -2.55
C SER A 134 -36.62 39.10 -2.62
N GLU A 135 -35.84 38.68 -1.62
CA GLU A 135 -34.37 38.75 -1.63
C GLU A 135 -33.73 37.72 -2.60
N GLY A 136 -34.53 36.88 -3.26
CA GLY A 136 -34.14 36.12 -4.44
C GLY A 136 -33.10 35.05 -4.16
N HIS A 137 -31.92 35.18 -4.80
CA HIS A 137 -30.88 34.13 -4.82
C HIS A 137 -30.36 33.74 -3.44
N CYS A 138 -30.36 34.66 -2.47
CA CYS A 138 -29.91 34.38 -1.10
C CYS A 138 -30.78 33.34 -0.38
N CYS A 139 -32.03 33.16 -0.83
CA CYS A 139 -33.00 32.23 -0.25
C CYS A 139 -33.09 30.88 -0.96
N ARG A 140 -32.25 30.65 -1.99
CA ARG A 140 -32.27 29.42 -2.79
C ARG A 140 -31.20 28.44 -2.34
N TRP A 141 -31.64 27.22 -2.05
CA TRP A 141 -30.82 26.14 -1.50
C TRP A 141 -30.85 24.93 -2.43
N LYS A 142 -29.71 24.28 -2.60
CA LYS A 142 -29.62 22.97 -3.22
C LYS A 142 -29.70 21.93 -2.10
N ILE A 143 -30.74 21.09 -2.12
CA ILE A 143 -30.90 19.99 -1.16
C ILE A 143 -30.54 18.69 -1.85
N SER A 144 -29.45 18.05 -1.42
CA SER A 144 -28.92 16.84 -2.04
C SER A 144 -28.92 15.68 -1.04
N PRO A 145 -29.41 14.47 -1.38
CA PRO A 145 -29.26 13.30 -0.52
C PRO A 145 -27.78 13.03 -0.22
N CYS A 146 -27.46 12.58 0.99
CA CYS A 146 -26.10 12.19 1.32
C CYS A 146 -25.78 10.83 0.68
N PHE A 147 -24.76 10.79 -0.18
CA PHE A 147 -24.25 9.55 -0.77
C PHE A 147 -22.84 9.26 -0.25
N ASP A 148 -22.67 8.05 0.28
CA ASP A 148 -21.37 7.49 0.62
C ASP A 148 -20.92 6.65 -0.56
N ILE A 149 -20.18 7.29 -1.47
CA ILE A 149 -19.69 6.62 -2.67
C ILE A 149 -18.35 5.97 -2.35
N LEU A 150 -18.37 4.66 -2.12
CA LEU A 150 -17.18 3.84 -2.00
C LEU A 150 -16.86 3.21 -3.35
N VAL A 151 -16.01 3.86 -4.15
CA VAL A 151 -15.73 3.31 -5.48
C VAL A 151 -14.69 2.20 -5.40
N GLU A 152 -15.17 0.97 -5.35
CA GLU A 152 -14.35 -0.21 -5.64
C GLU A 152 -14.41 -0.50 -7.14
N LEU A 153 -13.28 -0.34 -7.84
CA LEU A 153 -13.13 -0.77 -9.23
C LEU A 153 -13.04 -2.30 -9.28
N SER A 154 -14.19 -2.96 -9.12
CA SER A 154 -14.29 -4.36 -9.50
C SER A 154 -14.41 -4.41 -11.02
N LEU A 155 -13.41 -5.03 -11.65
CA LEU A 155 -13.55 -5.54 -13.02
C LEU A 155 -14.87 -6.30 -13.05
N ALA A 156 -15.82 -5.81 -13.86
CA ALA A 156 -17.14 -6.41 -13.93
C ALA A 156 -16.92 -7.91 -14.21
N LYS A 157 -17.22 -8.76 -13.22
CA LYS A 157 -17.14 -10.23 -13.32
C LYS A 157 -17.67 -10.60 -14.69
N GLU A 158 -16.79 -11.02 -15.59
CA GLU A 158 -17.03 -11.21 -17.04
C GLU A 158 -18.53 -11.21 -17.38
N LEU A 159 -19.13 -10.02 -17.51
CA LEU A 159 -20.53 -9.90 -17.90
C LEU A 159 -20.52 -10.04 -19.42
N SER A 160 -20.31 -11.29 -19.84
CA SER A 160 -20.44 -11.97 -21.13
C SER A 160 -20.49 -11.22 -22.47
N ASN A 161 -20.24 -9.90 -22.57
CA ASN A 161 -20.12 -9.08 -23.80
C ASN A 161 -19.95 -7.56 -23.52
N GLU A 162 -19.97 -7.07 -22.27
CA GLU A 162 -19.93 -5.62 -21.98
C GLU A 162 -18.54 -5.10 -21.57
N GLN A 163 -18.01 -4.12 -22.31
CA GLN A 163 -16.80 -3.38 -21.96
C GLN A 163 -17.14 -2.34 -20.89
N GLY A 164 -17.13 -2.75 -19.61
CA GLY A 164 -17.42 -1.86 -18.49
C GLY A 164 -16.84 -2.35 -17.16
N PHE A 165 -16.91 -1.50 -16.15
CA PHE A 165 -16.54 -1.82 -14.78
C PHE A 165 -17.72 -1.57 -13.84
N THR A 166 -17.75 -2.25 -12.71
CA THR A 166 -18.72 -2.00 -11.65
C THR A 166 -18.07 -1.16 -10.56
N CYS A 167 -18.88 -0.30 -9.94
CA CYS A 167 -18.50 0.36 -8.69
C CYS A 167 -19.49 0.01 -7.60
N GLU A 168 -19.13 0.25 -6.35
CA GLU A 168 -20.07 0.22 -5.24
C GLU A 168 -20.54 1.65 -4.94
N ILE A 169 -21.86 1.87 -4.81
CA ILE A 169 -22.42 3.15 -4.35
C ILE A 169 -23.32 2.89 -3.17
N GLY A 170 -22.99 3.47 -2.02
CA GLY A 170 -23.79 3.45 -0.81
C GLY A 170 -24.66 4.69 -0.68
N CYS A 171 -25.95 4.50 -0.45
CA CYS A 171 -26.87 5.57 -0.06
C CYS A 171 -27.01 5.63 1.47
N GLY A 172 -26.05 6.28 2.12
CA GLY A 172 -26.07 6.49 3.56
C GLY A 172 -27.30 7.31 4.01
N GLY A 173 -27.97 6.85 5.07
CA GLY A 173 -29.01 7.63 5.76
C GLY A 173 -30.36 7.78 5.05
N LEU A 174 -30.57 7.19 3.87
CA LEU A 174 -31.89 7.08 3.24
C LEU A 174 -32.69 5.90 3.81
N GLU A 175 -34.02 6.00 3.84
CA GLU A 175 -34.87 4.86 4.22
C GLU A 175 -34.75 3.68 3.24
N GLN A 176 -35.06 2.48 3.75
CA GLN A 176 -35.13 1.27 2.93
C GLN A 176 -36.37 1.32 2.02
N HIS A 177 -36.36 0.51 0.95
CA HIS A 177 -37.47 0.42 0.00
C HIS A 177 -37.74 1.73 -0.75
N LEU A 178 -36.68 2.48 -1.08
CA LEU A 178 -36.75 3.60 -1.99
C LEU A 178 -36.34 3.16 -3.40
N VAL A 179 -36.87 3.87 -4.39
CA VAL A 179 -36.50 3.74 -5.79
C VAL A 179 -35.78 5.01 -6.21
N LEU A 180 -34.52 4.86 -6.59
CA LEU A 180 -33.75 5.88 -7.30
C LEU A 180 -34.03 5.71 -8.79
N HIS A 181 -34.65 6.70 -9.40
CA HIS A 181 -34.98 6.74 -10.82
C HIS A 181 -34.14 7.82 -11.50
N PHE A 182 -33.07 7.39 -12.14
CA PHE A 182 -32.17 8.25 -12.90
C PHE A 182 -32.81 8.58 -14.24
N GLN A 183 -33.02 9.88 -14.48
CA GLN A 183 -33.57 10.39 -15.75
C GLN A 183 -32.45 10.62 -16.77
N GLU A 184 -31.24 10.83 -16.28
CA GLU A 184 -30.02 10.99 -17.05
C GLU A 184 -28.97 9.98 -16.55
N PRO A 185 -28.01 9.55 -17.40
CA PRO A 185 -26.97 8.61 -17.00
C PRO A 185 -26.11 9.13 -15.85
N ILE A 186 -25.63 8.21 -15.00
CA ILE A 186 -24.58 8.55 -14.03
C ILE A 186 -23.27 8.67 -14.80
N LEU A 187 -22.55 9.77 -14.61
CA LEU A 187 -21.30 10.07 -15.29
C LEU A 187 -20.11 9.93 -14.35
N ILE A 188 -19.00 9.44 -14.90
CA ILE A 188 -17.68 9.50 -14.26
C ILE A 188 -16.78 10.36 -15.12
N GLU A 189 -16.18 11.35 -14.48
CA GLU A 189 -15.26 12.29 -15.09
C GLU A 189 -13.87 12.14 -14.50
N TYR A 190 -12.86 12.21 -15.38
CA TYR A 190 -11.47 12.32 -15.00
C TYR A 190 -10.92 13.62 -15.59
N GLY A 191 -10.40 14.50 -14.72
CA GLY A 191 -10.11 15.88 -15.11
C GLY A 191 -11.41 16.65 -15.44
N ARG A 192 -11.66 16.90 -16.72
CA ARG A 192 -12.88 17.57 -17.23
C ARG A 192 -13.66 16.73 -18.23
N ASP A 193 -13.21 15.51 -18.51
CA ASP A 193 -13.74 14.68 -19.57
C ASP A 193 -14.54 13.51 -18.99
N VAL A 194 -15.69 13.20 -19.61
CA VAL A 194 -16.53 12.06 -19.23
C VAL A 194 -15.91 10.78 -19.77
N ILE A 195 -15.40 9.94 -18.88
CA ILE A 195 -14.69 8.70 -19.23
C ILE A 195 -15.61 7.49 -19.27
N ALA A 196 -16.67 7.49 -18.47
CA ALA A 196 -17.63 6.39 -18.40
C ALA A 196 -19.01 6.89 -18.00
N LYS A 197 -20.03 6.12 -18.38
CA LYS A 197 -21.41 6.37 -17.97
C LYS A 197 -22.14 5.10 -17.59
N SER A 198 -23.14 5.22 -16.73
CA SER A 198 -24.09 4.15 -16.43
C SER A 198 -25.49 4.59 -16.84
N ASP A 199 -26.09 3.87 -17.79
CA ASP A 199 -27.47 4.09 -18.25
C ASP A 199 -28.50 3.39 -17.33
N ILE A 200 -28.15 3.13 -16.07
CA ILE A 200 -29.05 2.50 -15.10
C ILE A 200 -30.25 3.41 -14.83
N GLN A 201 -31.44 2.97 -15.25
CA GLN A 201 -32.64 3.81 -15.10
C GLN A 201 -33.20 3.77 -13.68
N ARG A 202 -33.32 2.58 -13.09
CA ARG A 202 -33.99 2.42 -11.79
C ARG A 202 -33.22 1.48 -10.88
N ILE A 203 -33.04 1.92 -9.65
CA ILE A 203 -32.36 1.19 -8.59
C ILE A 203 -33.28 1.12 -7.40
N ARG A 204 -33.43 -0.06 -6.82
CA ARG A 204 -34.19 -0.25 -5.58
C ARG A 204 -33.20 -0.38 -4.44
N THR A 205 -33.37 0.44 -3.41
CA THR A 205 -32.60 0.28 -2.17
C THR A 205 -33.19 -0.91 -1.42
N ARG A 206 -32.52 -2.06 -1.48
CA ARG A 206 -32.94 -3.30 -0.82
C ARG A 206 -32.07 -3.63 0.39
N HIS A 207 -32.64 -4.44 1.28
CA HIS A 207 -31.97 -5.01 2.46
C HIS A 207 -31.22 -6.31 2.15
N ASP A 208 -31.14 -6.73 0.88
CA ASP A 208 -30.63 -8.05 0.51
C ASP A 208 -29.16 -8.25 0.94
N ASN A 209 -28.41 -7.16 1.15
CA ASN A 209 -27.07 -7.18 1.74
C ASN A 209 -27.13 -6.76 3.22
N LYS A 210 -27.14 -7.72 4.16
CA LYS A 210 -27.25 -7.46 5.61
C LYS A 210 -26.13 -6.56 6.14
N ASP A 211 -24.96 -6.60 5.51
CA ASP A 211 -23.78 -5.88 5.96
C ASP A 211 -23.71 -4.44 5.40
N LYS A 212 -24.38 -4.17 4.28
CA LYS A 212 -24.38 -2.86 3.58
C LYS A 212 -25.77 -2.54 3.00
N PRO A 213 -26.74 -2.08 3.81
CA PRO A 213 -28.06 -1.68 3.31
C PRO A 213 -27.96 -0.47 2.38
N ASN A 214 -28.85 -0.40 1.39
CA ASN A 214 -28.91 0.70 0.40
C ASN A 214 -27.67 0.84 -0.50
N THR A 215 -26.92 -0.23 -0.69
CA THR A 215 -25.79 -0.28 -1.63
C THR A 215 -26.22 -0.84 -2.98
N PHE A 216 -25.70 -0.25 -4.07
CA PHE A 216 -25.94 -0.74 -5.42
C PHE A 216 -24.69 -0.69 -6.29
N TYR A 217 -24.71 -1.46 -7.37
CA TYR A 217 -23.55 -1.67 -8.24
C TYR A 217 -23.88 -1.30 -9.70
N PRO A 218 -23.79 0.00 -10.08
CA PRO A 218 -24.07 0.38 -11.45
C PRO A 218 -22.92 -0.10 -12.37
N VAL A 219 -23.30 -0.65 -13.52
CA VAL A 219 -22.35 -1.04 -14.57
C VAL A 219 -22.00 0.21 -15.38
N LEU A 220 -20.73 0.58 -15.40
CA LEU A 220 -20.22 1.77 -16.06
C LEU A 220 -19.54 1.37 -17.35
N ARG A 221 -20.06 1.90 -18.44
CA ARG A 221 -19.56 1.68 -19.79
C ARG A 221 -18.62 2.81 -20.15
N VAL A 222 -17.42 2.44 -20.57
CA VAL A 222 -16.40 3.41 -20.98
C VAL A 222 -16.85 4.11 -22.26
N THR A 223 -16.93 5.43 -22.23
CA THR A 223 -17.36 6.27 -23.36
C THR A 223 -16.17 6.82 -24.14
N ASP A 224 -15.09 7.19 -23.43
CA ASP A 224 -13.85 7.67 -24.02
C ASP A 224 -12.70 6.76 -23.60
N TRP A 225 -12.27 5.90 -24.53
CA TRP A 225 -11.19 4.94 -24.30
C TRP A 225 -9.82 5.57 -24.15
N LEU A 226 -9.59 6.71 -24.80
CA LEU A 226 -8.30 7.39 -24.72
C LEU A 226 -8.12 8.01 -23.34
N ARG A 227 -9.16 8.70 -22.84
CA ARG A 227 -9.16 9.27 -21.50
C ARG A 227 -9.23 8.24 -20.40
N PHE A 228 -9.98 7.15 -20.63
CA PHE A 228 -9.96 6.03 -19.70
C PHE A 228 -8.57 5.38 -19.60
N LYS A 229 -7.81 5.31 -20.71
CA LYS A 229 -6.42 4.85 -20.67
C LYS A 229 -5.55 5.78 -19.83
N GLU A 230 -5.73 7.10 -19.93
CA GLU A 230 -5.02 8.06 -19.09
C GLU A 230 -5.36 7.88 -17.61
N LEU A 231 -6.64 7.68 -17.26
CA LEU A 231 -7.04 7.33 -15.90
C LEU A 231 -6.36 6.05 -15.43
N ALA A 232 -6.41 4.99 -16.24
CA ALA A 232 -5.78 3.71 -15.89
C ALA A 232 -4.30 3.89 -15.60
N VAL A 233 -3.56 4.61 -16.45
CA VAL A 233 -2.14 4.94 -16.21
C VAL A 233 -1.94 5.72 -14.92
N ALA A 234 -2.77 6.74 -14.66
CA ALA A 234 -2.68 7.53 -13.43
C ALA A 234 -2.91 6.65 -12.19
N VAL A 235 -3.92 5.77 -12.19
CA VAL A 235 -4.21 4.88 -11.05
C VAL A 235 -3.05 3.90 -10.80
N LEU A 236 -2.24 3.62 -11.81
CA LEU A 236 -1.05 2.77 -11.67
C LEU A 236 0.18 3.54 -11.17
N GLN A 237 0.24 4.84 -11.42
CA GLN A 237 1.42 5.66 -11.13
C GLN A 237 1.31 6.43 -9.81
N ASP A 238 0.11 6.87 -9.45
CA ASP A 238 -0.16 7.77 -8.34
C ASP A 238 -0.71 7.01 -7.13
N GLU A 239 -0.55 7.59 -5.94
CA GLU A 239 -1.10 7.03 -4.69
C GLU A 239 -2.63 7.15 -4.66
N GLU A 240 -3.14 8.31 -5.07
CA GLU A 240 -4.57 8.62 -5.12
C GLU A 240 -4.91 9.37 -6.40
N VAL A 241 -5.86 8.84 -7.16
CA VAL A 241 -6.38 9.52 -8.35
C VAL A 241 -7.81 9.96 -8.12
N THR A 242 -8.06 11.25 -8.27
CA THR A 242 -9.40 11.81 -8.05
C THR A 242 -10.23 11.74 -9.33
N VAL A 243 -11.43 11.16 -9.22
CA VAL A 243 -12.47 11.21 -10.25
C VAL A 243 -13.72 11.89 -9.70
N VAL A 244 -14.55 12.42 -10.61
CA VAL A 244 -15.82 13.05 -10.25
C VAL A 244 -16.96 12.15 -10.68
N TRP A 245 -17.86 11.87 -9.75
CA TRP A 245 -19.12 11.18 -9.97
C TRP A 245 -20.23 12.19 -10.04
N ARG A 246 -21.00 12.16 -11.11
CA ARG A 246 -22.08 13.12 -11.33
C ARG A 246 -23.35 12.42 -11.75
N ALA A 247 -24.45 12.76 -11.09
CA ALA A 247 -25.80 12.53 -11.61
C ALA A 247 -26.53 13.86 -11.61
N THR A 248 -27.01 14.27 -12.78
CA THR A 248 -27.62 15.58 -13.03
C THR A 248 -29.12 15.59 -12.84
N ALA A 249 -29.78 14.43 -12.97
CA ALA A 249 -31.22 14.32 -12.78
C ALA A 249 -31.63 12.92 -12.32
N PHE A 250 -32.05 12.80 -11.06
CA PHE A 250 -32.69 11.59 -10.57
C PHE A 250 -33.81 11.90 -9.58
N LYS A 251 -34.78 11.00 -9.48
CA LYS A 251 -35.88 11.08 -8.51
C LYS A 251 -35.70 10.01 -7.45
N CYS A 252 -36.10 10.30 -6.22
CA CYS A 252 -36.07 9.34 -5.12
C CYS A 252 -37.45 9.23 -4.48
N TYR A 253 -38.10 8.06 -4.56
CA TYR A 253 -39.45 7.88 -4.03
C TYR A 253 -39.66 6.48 -3.41
N PRO A 254 -40.61 6.32 -2.47
CA PRO A 254 -40.94 5.01 -1.91
C PRO A 254 -41.38 3.99 -2.97
N GLU A 255 -40.96 2.74 -2.81
CA GLU A 255 -41.42 1.63 -3.63
C GLU A 255 -42.95 1.52 -3.55
N GLY A 256 -43.59 1.32 -4.71
CA GLY A 256 -45.06 1.30 -4.81
C GLY A 256 -45.73 2.67 -5.01
N ASN A 257 -44.98 3.78 -4.99
CA ASN A 257 -45.55 5.09 -5.35
C ASN A 257 -45.93 5.13 -6.85
N ALA A 258 -47.22 4.94 -7.14
CA ALA A 258 -47.77 4.88 -8.50
C ALA A 258 -47.57 6.16 -9.32
N ARG A 259 -47.43 7.32 -8.65
CA ARG A 259 -47.26 8.61 -9.34
C ARG A 259 -45.80 8.91 -9.65
N HIS A 260 -44.86 8.17 -9.07
CA HIS A 260 -43.42 8.46 -9.13
C HIS A 260 -43.10 9.94 -8.83
N ALA A 261 -43.95 10.58 -8.03
CA ALA A 261 -43.89 11.99 -7.72
C ALA A 261 -42.85 12.20 -6.63
N SER A 262 -41.78 12.90 -6.99
CA SER A 262 -40.65 13.25 -6.14
C SER A 262 -39.91 14.40 -6.80
N ASP A 263 -39.19 15.15 -5.97
CA ASP A 263 -38.28 16.19 -6.42
C ASP A 263 -37.17 15.59 -7.30
N ILE A 264 -36.60 16.43 -8.16
CA ILE A 264 -35.46 16.06 -8.98
C ILE A 264 -34.20 16.47 -8.23
N PHE A 265 -33.31 15.53 -8.02
CA PHE A 265 -32.05 15.70 -7.34
C PHE A 265 -30.88 15.59 -8.32
N GLU A 266 -29.78 16.18 -7.91
CA GLU A 266 -28.47 16.05 -8.55
C GLU A 266 -27.43 15.79 -7.47
N PHE A 267 -26.35 15.09 -7.82
CA PHE A 267 -25.19 14.97 -6.96
C PHE A 267 -23.91 15.10 -7.78
N GLU A 268 -22.91 15.69 -7.15
CA GLU A 268 -21.52 15.65 -7.61
C GLU A 268 -20.65 15.24 -6.42
N LYS A 269 -19.84 14.20 -6.60
CA LYS A 269 -18.94 13.72 -5.55
C LYS A 269 -17.58 13.43 -6.16
N ARG A 270 -16.52 13.99 -5.57
CA ARG A 270 -15.18 13.56 -5.91
C ARG A 270 -14.84 12.33 -5.10
N VAL A 271 -14.34 11.30 -5.78
CA VAL A 271 -13.89 10.06 -5.16
C VAL A 271 -12.44 9.85 -5.53
N LYS A 272 -11.68 9.28 -4.59
CA LYS A 272 -10.28 8.95 -4.79
C LYS A 272 -10.13 7.45 -5.03
N PHE A 273 -9.51 7.10 -6.15
CA PHE A 273 -9.03 5.76 -6.42
C PHE A 273 -7.67 5.59 -5.76
N LYS A 274 -7.55 4.60 -4.86
CA LYS A 274 -6.24 4.17 -4.38
C LYS A 274 -5.51 3.43 -5.49
N GLY A 275 -4.35 3.96 -5.86
CA GLY A 275 -3.53 3.43 -6.92
C GLY A 275 -2.57 2.33 -6.49
N PHE A 276 -1.71 1.93 -7.43
CA PHE A 276 -0.68 0.90 -7.20
C PHE A 276 0.55 1.44 -6.45
N ASP A 277 0.61 2.72 -6.04
CA ASP A 277 1.69 3.16 -5.15
C ASP A 277 1.72 2.36 -3.84
N SER A 278 0.57 1.86 -3.39
CA SER A 278 0.48 0.91 -2.28
C SER A 278 1.22 -0.42 -2.53
N PHE A 279 1.36 -0.84 -3.79
CA PHE A 279 2.21 -1.96 -4.17
C PHE A 279 3.70 -1.59 -4.08
N ARG A 280 4.10 -0.36 -4.44
CA ARG A 280 5.52 0.08 -4.37
C ARG A 280 6.11 0.02 -2.96
N GLN A 281 5.26 0.15 -1.93
CA GLN A 281 5.64 0.12 -0.53
C GLN A 281 5.41 -1.26 0.13
N GLY A 282 4.81 -2.21 -0.60
CA GLY A 282 4.25 -3.45 -0.06
C GLY A 282 4.94 -4.74 -0.50
N VAL A 283 6.13 -4.66 -1.11
CA VAL A 283 6.87 -5.85 -1.58
C VAL A 283 7.94 -6.26 -0.58
N GLN A 284 7.89 -7.51 -0.12
CA GLN A 284 8.94 -8.12 0.70
C GLN A 284 9.50 -9.36 0.01
N LEU A 285 10.82 -9.49 -0.04
CA LEU A 285 11.50 -10.67 -0.54
C LEU A 285 12.03 -11.47 0.64
N ASN A 286 11.39 -12.58 0.94
CA ASN A 286 11.75 -13.48 2.02
C ASN A 286 12.37 -14.75 1.47
N ASP A 287 13.13 -15.45 2.31
CA ASP A 287 13.62 -16.79 2.03
C ASP A 287 14.29 -16.98 0.68
N VAL A 288 15.19 -16.06 0.32
CA VAL A 288 16.07 -16.25 -0.84
C VAL A 288 16.87 -17.55 -0.63
N MET A 289 17.04 -18.37 -1.66
CA MET A 289 17.75 -19.64 -1.60
C MET A 289 18.50 -19.82 -2.92
N ILE A 290 19.82 -19.94 -2.86
CA ILE A 290 20.63 -20.25 -4.03
C ILE A 290 20.56 -21.75 -4.27
N LEU A 291 20.01 -22.14 -5.42
CA LEU A 291 19.77 -23.53 -5.81
C LEU A 291 20.97 -24.14 -6.54
N GLY A 292 21.80 -23.32 -7.20
CA GLY A 292 22.98 -23.75 -7.93
C GLY A 292 23.32 -22.83 -9.08
N SER A 293 24.07 -23.34 -10.06
CA SER A 293 24.33 -22.65 -11.33
C SER A 293 23.62 -23.32 -12.49
N LYS A 294 23.23 -22.52 -13.48
CA LYS A 294 22.74 -22.98 -14.79
C LYS A 294 23.42 -22.17 -15.89
N LEU A 295 23.37 -22.68 -17.12
CA LEU A 295 23.79 -21.94 -18.31
C LEU A 295 22.58 -21.28 -18.94
N ASP A 296 22.74 -20.04 -19.41
CA ASP A 296 21.74 -19.38 -20.24
C ASP A 296 21.79 -19.85 -21.70
N ASP A 297 20.91 -19.32 -22.54
CA ASP A 297 20.84 -19.66 -23.97
C ASP A 297 22.12 -19.27 -24.75
N THR A 298 22.97 -18.42 -24.18
CA THR A 298 24.27 -18.01 -24.74
C THR A 298 25.44 -18.85 -24.22
N GLY A 299 25.18 -19.79 -23.30
CA GLY A 299 26.19 -20.62 -22.65
C GLY A 299 26.91 -19.95 -21.47
N MET A 300 26.42 -18.80 -21.00
CA MET A 300 27.00 -18.09 -19.85
C MET A 300 26.40 -18.61 -18.54
N PRO A 301 27.21 -18.87 -17.50
CA PRO A 301 26.71 -19.35 -16.22
C PRO A 301 26.03 -18.23 -15.43
N TYR A 302 24.87 -18.54 -14.85
CA TYR A 302 24.15 -17.70 -13.88
C TYR A 302 23.83 -18.50 -12.62
N LEU A 303 23.59 -17.80 -11.51
CA LEU A 303 23.16 -18.42 -10.27
C LEU A 303 21.63 -18.53 -10.27
N ASP A 304 21.14 -19.76 -10.15
CA ASP A 304 19.71 -20.03 -10.01
C ASP A 304 19.32 -19.92 -8.55
N ALA A 305 18.26 -19.19 -8.26
CA ALA A 305 17.76 -18.98 -6.92
C ALA A 305 16.23 -18.96 -6.88
N ARG A 306 15.71 -19.12 -5.67
CA ARG A 306 14.29 -19.00 -5.38
C ARG A 306 14.09 -18.02 -4.24
N ALA A 307 13.06 -17.20 -4.33
CA ALA A 307 12.64 -16.34 -3.22
C ALA A 307 11.12 -16.44 -3.01
N VAL A 308 10.67 -16.10 -1.81
CA VAL A 308 9.26 -15.92 -1.50
C VAL A 308 8.96 -14.44 -1.54
N ALA A 309 8.31 -13.98 -2.60
CA ALA A 309 7.84 -12.61 -2.69
C ALA A 309 6.46 -12.50 -2.00
N ALA A 310 6.35 -11.58 -1.06
CA ALA A 310 5.09 -11.17 -0.47
C ALA A 310 4.69 -9.83 -1.07
N PHE A 311 3.49 -9.77 -1.63
CA PHE A 311 2.88 -8.59 -2.21
C PHE A 311 1.69 -8.18 -1.38
N SER A 312 1.58 -6.89 -1.05
CA SER A 312 0.35 -6.30 -0.55
C SER A 312 -0.08 -5.17 -1.47
N SER A 313 -1.34 -5.17 -1.88
CA SER A 313 -1.95 -4.07 -2.61
C SER A 313 -3.08 -3.47 -1.78
N SER A 314 -3.04 -2.15 -1.59
CA SER A 314 -4.20 -1.39 -1.11
C SER A 314 -5.01 -0.78 -2.27
N SER A 315 -4.62 -1.11 -3.52
CA SER A 315 -5.35 -0.68 -4.70
C SER A 315 -6.75 -1.27 -4.71
N THR A 316 -7.68 -0.50 -5.25
CA THR A 316 -9.07 -0.91 -5.48
C THR A 316 -9.24 -1.79 -6.72
N ILE A 317 -8.17 -2.03 -7.47
CA ILE A 317 -8.18 -2.78 -8.74
C ILE A 317 -7.56 -4.18 -8.53
N GLU A 318 -8.22 -5.21 -9.07
CA GLU A 318 -7.63 -6.53 -9.21
C GLU A 318 -6.57 -6.55 -10.31
N LEU A 319 -5.37 -7.03 -10.01
CA LEU A 319 -4.31 -7.24 -10.99
C LEU A 319 -4.20 -8.73 -11.30
N LYS A 320 -4.28 -9.11 -12.58
CA LYS A 320 -3.92 -10.44 -13.05
C LYS A 320 -2.91 -10.31 -14.18
N ASP A 321 -1.68 -10.77 -13.94
CA ASP A 321 -0.58 -10.47 -14.86
C ASP A 321 0.60 -11.44 -14.75
N SER A 322 1.45 -11.41 -15.77
CA SER A 322 2.83 -11.88 -15.69
C SER A 322 3.76 -10.68 -15.69
N ILE A 323 4.69 -10.62 -14.75
CA ILE A 323 5.62 -9.49 -14.61
C ILE A 323 7.06 -9.96 -14.65
N THR A 324 7.92 -9.15 -15.26
CA THR A 324 9.37 -9.31 -15.19
C THR A 324 9.91 -8.28 -14.21
N VAL A 325 10.77 -8.69 -13.29
CA VAL A 325 11.31 -7.84 -12.22
C VAL A 325 12.82 -7.86 -12.29
N ASP A 326 13.43 -6.72 -12.59
CA ASP A 326 14.86 -6.54 -12.40
C ASP A 326 15.12 -6.15 -10.95
N VAL A 327 16.09 -6.81 -10.33
CA VAL A 327 16.47 -6.59 -8.93
C VAL A 327 17.77 -5.82 -8.89
N TYR A 328 17.77 -4.68 -8.21
CA TYR A 328 18.94 -3.85 -8.01
C TYR A 328 19.35 -3.85 -6.53
N TYR A 329 20.65 -4.01 -6.30
CA TYR A 329 21.25 -3.79 -4.98
C TYR A 329 21.60 -2.31 -4.82
N THR A 330 21.18 -1.71 -3.71
CA THR A 330 21.52 -0.33 -3.38
C THR A 330 22.75 -0.33 -2.48
N HIS A 331 23.89 0.09 -3.01
CA HIS A 331 25.07 0.34 -2.19
C HIS A 331 24.99 1.76 -1.59
N ALA A 332 25.36 1.91 -0.31
CA ALA A 332 25.52 3.23 0.27
C ALA A 332 26.71 3.92 -0.42
N SER A 333 26.44 4.94 -1.23
CA SER A 333 27.50 5.79 -1.77
C SER A 333 28.32 6.34 -0.61
N SER A 334 29.64 6.23 -0.70
CA SER A 334 30.58 6.86 0.23
C SER A 334 30.55 8.40 0.17
N GLN A 335 29.79 8.98 -0.78
CA GLN A 335 29.50 10.41 -0.85
C GLN A 335 28.00 10.72 -0.64
N PRO A 336 27.63 11.49 0.40
CA PRO A 336 26.23 11.77 0.75
C PRO A 336 25.48 12.70 -0.22
N SER A 337 26.11 13.19 -1.29
CA SER A 337 25.52 14.13 -2.27
C SER A 337 25.26 13.53 -3.65
N SER A 338 25.64 12.27 -3.93
CA SER A 338 25.31 11.58 -5.18
C SER A 338 24.08 10.68 -5.00
N LYS A 339 23.27 10.56 -6.06
CA LYS A 339 22.23 9.51 -6.11
C LYS A 339 22.91 8.15 -5.87
N PRO A 340 22.31 7.23 -5.09
CA PRO A 340 22.90 5.92 -4.88
C PRO A 340 23.08 5.20 -6.23
N ASP A 341 24.23 4.56 -6.41
CA ASP A 341 24.47 3.72 -7.57
C ASP A 341 23.66 2.42 -7.40
N TYR A 342 22.91 2.08 -8.45
CA TYR A 342 22.09 0.87 -8.50
C TYR A 342 22.73 -0.13 -9.45
N TYR A 343 23.01 -1.34 -8.96
CA TYR A 343 23.56 -2.42 -9.77
C TYR A 343 22.54 -3.54 -9.90
N GLN A 344 22.26 -3.96 -11.13
CA GLN A 344 21.36 -5.06 -11.39
C GLN A 344 22.01 -6.37 -10.96
N ILE A 345 21.46 -7.00 -9.92
CA ILE A 345 21.97 -8.25 -9.36
C ILE A 345 21.18 -9.47 -9.86
N GLY A 346 20.01 -9.27 -10.46
CA GLY A 346 19.26 -10.36 -11.06
C GLY A 346 17.96 -9.97 -11.73
N VAL A 347 17.29 -10.98 -12.28
CA VAL A 347 15.97 -10.89 -12.89
C VAL A 347 15.09 -12.01 -12.34
N ALA A 348 13.84 -11.68 -12.08
CA ALA A 348 12.80 -12.63 -11.71
C ALA A 348 11.62 -12.50 -12.66
N THR A 349 11.01 -13.63 -13.01
CA THR A 349 9.75 -13.66 -13.77
C THR A 349 8.68 -14.24 -12.89
N ILE A 350 7.57 -13.51 -12.74
CA ILE A 350 6.44 -13.92 -11.91
C ILE A 350 5.27 -14.13 -12.84
N ASN A 351 4.91 -15.39 -13.06
CA ASN A 351 3.78 -15.76 -13.88
C ASN A 351 2.49 -15.80 -13.05
N ASP A 352 1.38 -15.37 -13.65
CA ASP A 352 0.04 -15.43 -13.07
C ASP A 352 -0.04 -14.82 -11.66
N LEU A 353 0.57 -13.65 -11.49
CA LEU A 353 0.40 -12.82 -10.30
C LEU A 353 -1.06 -12.34 -10.27
N TYR A 354 -1.77 -12.77 -9.23
CA TYR A 354 -3.14 -12.33 -8.99
C TYR A 354 -3.18 -11.58 -7.66
N LEU A 355 -3.42 -10.26 -7.71
CA LEU A 355 -3.56 -9.40 -6.54
C LEU A 355 -5.00 -8.91 -6.44
N THR A 356 -5.61 -9.13 -5.29
CA THR A 356 -6.92 -8.56 -4.95
C THR A 356 -6.75 -7.47 -3.90
N PRO A 357 -7.64 -6.47 -3.86
CA PRO A 357 -7.62 -5.42 -2.84
C PRO A 357 -7.49 -5.99 -1.42
N GLU A 358 -6.64 -5.35 -0.61
CA GLU A 358 -6.43 -5.62 0.83
C GLU A 358 -5.95 -7.04 1.19
N ARG A 359 -5.59 -7.86 0.21
CA ARG A 359 -5.03 -9.20 0.45
C ARG A 359 -3.52 -9.22 0.25
N LYS A 360 -2.85 -9.89 1.19
CA LYS A 360 -1.43 -10.24 1.05
C LYS A 360 -1.32 -11.53 0.24
N VAL A 361 -0.55 -11.49 -0.84
CA VAL A 361 -0.30 -12.62 -1.72
C VAL A 361 1.16 -13.03 -1.58
N ARG A 362 1.41 -14.32 -1.34
CA ARG A 362 2.75 -14.88 -1.30
C ARG A 362 2.95 -15.76 -2.52
N LYS A 363 4.03 -15.52 -3.27
CA LYS A 363 4.40 -16.29 -4.45
C LYS A 363 5.84 -16.75 -4.32
N ASN A 364 6.08 -17.99 -4.73
CA ASN A 364 7.42 -18.48 -4.99
C ASN A 364 7.87 -17.91 -6.34
N VAL A 365 9.04 -17.29 -6.33
CA VAL A 365 9.59 -16.60 -7.48
C VAL A 365 10.91 -17.25 -7.82
N GLU A 366 11.06 -17.66 -9.07
CA GLU A 366 12.33 -18.07 -9.64
C GLU A 366 13.13 -16.81 -9.95
N TRP A 367 14.36 -16.76 -9.43
CA TRP A 367 15.24 -15.62 -9.48
C TRP A 367 16.57 -16.06 -10.10
N LYS A 368 16.92 -15.46 -11.23
CA LYS A 368 18.23 -15.59 -11.86
C LYS A 368 19.15 -14.48 -11.36
N PHE A 369 20.16 -14.83 -10.58
CA PHE A 369 21.24 -13.94 -10.19
C PHE A 369 22.28 -13.82 -11.31
N LEU A 370 22.73 -12.60 -11.60
CA LEU A 370 23.50 -12.21 -12.78
C LEU A 370 22.76 -12.49 -14.10
N PRO A 371 21.99 -11.52 -14.59
CA PRO A 371 21.26 -11.67 -15.84
C PRO A 371 22.22 -11.85 -17.03
N PRO A 372 21.78 -12.54 -18.11
CA PRO A 372 22.53 -12.68 -19.36
C PRO A 372 23.11 -11.35 -19.86
N GLY A 373 24.39 -11.34 -20.22
CA GLY A 373 25.09 -10.14 -20.71
C GLY A 373 25.65 -9.20 -19.64
N THR A 374 25.51 -9.53 -18.34
CA THR A 374 26.08 -8.76 -17.23
C THR A 374 27.42 -9.37 -16.80
N SER A 375 28.46 -8.55 -16.64
CA SER A 375 29.73 -9.00 -16.07
C SER A 375 29.67 -9.02 -14.54
N LEU A 376 30.29 -10.03 -13.93
CA LEU A 376 30.62 -10.03 -12.50
C LEU A 376 31.29 -8.71 -12.11
N ASN A 377 30.76 -8.04 -11.09
CA ASN A 377 31.33 -6.83 -10.51
C ASN A 377 31.48 -6.99 -8.98
N GLU A 378 32.25 -6.09 -8.37
CA GLU A 378 32.51 -6.10 -6.92
C GLU A 378 31.21 -6.03 -6.09
N ASP A 379 30.18 -5.34 -6.56
CA ASP A 379 28.91 -5.19 -5.85
C ASP A 379 28.12 -6.49 -5.73
N ILE A 380 28.16 -7.35 -6.76
CA ILE A 380 27.50 -8.66 -6.73
C ILE A 380 28.22 -9.58 -5.76
N TYR A 381 29.55 -9.53 -5.71
CA TYR A 381 30.32 -10.26 -4.69
C TYR A 381 30.00 -9.74 -3.29
N HIS A 382 29.91 -8.42 -3.10
CA HIS A 382 29.49 -7.84 -1.84
C HIS A 382 28.08 -8.29 -1.43
N PHE A 383 27.12 -8.31 -2.35
CA PHE A 383 25.77 -8.80 -2.08
C PHE A 383 25.80 -10.26 -1.63
N VAL A 384 26.42 -11.17 -2.41
CA VAL A 384 26.45 -12.61 -2.09
C VAL A 384 27.17 -12.85 -0.76
N SER A 385 28.31 -12.18 -0.55
CA SER A 385 29.08 -12.29 0.69
C SER A 385 28.25 -11.85 1.89
N LYS A 386 27.63 -10.67 1.80
CA LYS A 386 26.80 -10.11 2.88
C LYS A 386 25.56 -10.97 3.15
N TYR A 387 24.90 -11.43 2.07
CA TYR A 387 23.71 -12.27 2.14
C TYR A 387 23.97 -13.60 2.86
N LEU A 388 25.09 -14.27 2.58
CA LEU A 388 25.41 -15.56 3.20
C LEU A 388 25.85 -15.42 4.66
N THR A 389 26.50 -14.31 5.02
CA THR A 389 27.33 -14.24 6.23
C THR A 389 26.74 -13.37 7.34
N THR A 390 25.84 -12.44 7.03
CA THR A 390 25.20 -11.58 8.04
C THR A 390 23.71 -11.91 8.18
N ASP A 391 23.09 -11.47 9.29
CA ASP A 391 21.63 -11.47 9.49
C ASP A 391 21.01 -10.09 9.26
N GLU A 392 21.78 -9.18 8.63
CA GLU A 392 21.36 -7.82 8.37
C GLU A 392 20.24 -7.76 7.32
N GLU A 393 19.41 -6.75 7.43
CA GLU A 393 18.41 -6.42 6.40
C GLU A 393 19.05 -5.57 5.30
N PHE A 394 18.83 -5.97 4.05
CA PHE A 394 19.30 -5.28 2.85
C PHE A 394 18.12 -4.60 2.16
N LYS A 395 18.37 -3.39 1.67
CA LYS A 395 17.44 -2.68 0.81
C LYS A 395 17.73 -3.04 -0.63
N LEU A 396 16.68 -3.45 -1.34
CA LEU A 396 16.67 -3.72 -2.76
C LEU A 396 15.76 -2.71 -3.45
N SER A 397 16.13 -2.32 -4.65
CA SER A 397 15.28 -1.55 -5.55
C SER A 397 14.82 -2.48 -6.67
N LEU A 398 13.51 -2.62 -6.86
CA LEU A 398 12.93 -3.43 -7.91
C LEU A 398 12.46 -2.54 -9.04
N HIS A 399 12.72 -2.97 -10.27
CA HIS A 399 12.21 -2.37 -11.48
C HIS A 399 11.31 -3.38 -12.16
N VAL A 400 10.00 -3.14 -12.08
CA VAL A 400 8.99 -4.04 -12.63
C VAL A 400 8.69 -3.60 -14.06
N LYS A 401 8.87 -4.53 -14.99
CA LYS A 401 8.72 -4.36 -16.44
C LYS A 401 7.63 -5.26 -16.98
N GLU A 402 7.19 -4.93 -18.19
CA GLU A 402 6.30 -5.77 -19.00
C GLU A 402 4.97 -6.14 -18.32
N ILE A 403 4.48 -5.28 -17.43
CA ILE A 403 3.22 -5.50 -16.72
C ILE A 403 2.09 -5.39 -17.76
N THR A 404 1.38 -6.47 -18.03
CA THR A 404 0.22 -6.54 -18.90
C THR A 404 -1.12 -6.87 -18.22
N THR A 405 -1.85 -5.87 -17.76
CA THR A 405 -3.13 -6.11 -17.08
C THR A 405 -4.31 -6.12 -18.06
N ASN A 406 -5.38 -6.85 -17.73
CA ASN A 406 -6.65 -6.75 -18.44
C ASN A 406 -7.58 -5.79 -17.69
N ILE A 407 -7.90 -4.65 -18.30
CA ILE A 407 -8.87 -3.69 -17.78
C ILE A 407 -10.07 -3.66 -18.74
N CYS A 408 -11.26 -4.00 -18.25
CA CYS A 408 -12.51 -3.97 -19.03
C CYS A 408 -12.44 -4.77 -20.35
N GLY A 409 -11.81 -5.95 -20.35
CA GLY A 409 -11.68 -6.82 -21.52
C GLY A 409 -10.59 -6.40 -22.51
N ARG A 410 -9.80 -5.38 -22.20
CA ARG A 410 -8.66 -4.94 -23.03
C ARG A 410 -7.35 -5.15 -22.30
N LYS A 411 -6.35 -5.67 -23.01
CA LYS A 411 -5.00 -5.84 -22.50
C LYS A 411 -4.25 -4.51 -22.57
N TYR A 412 -3.66 -4.09 -21.46
CA TYR A 412 -2.87 -2.87 -21.33
C TYR A 412 -1.46 -3.22 -20.89
N THR A 413 -0.47 -2.76 -21.64
CA THR A 413 0.91 -2.72 -21.15
C THR A 413 1.10 -1.47 -20.33
N LEU A 414 1.49 -1.64 -19.08
CA LEU A 414 1.73 -0.56 -18.14
C LEU A 414 3.15 -0.04 -18.32
N PRO A 415 3.39 1.25 -18.02
CA PRO A 415 4.76 1.75 -17.95
C PRO A 415 5.55 1.02 -16.87
N ASP A 416 6.85 0.88 -17.09
CA ASP A 416 7.73 0.27 -16.10
C ASP A 416 7.65 0.99 -14.76
N LEU A 417 7.52 0.23 -13.68
CA LEU A 417 7.52 0.76 -12.32
C LEU A 417 8.95 0.68 -11.77
N ARG A 418 9.56 1.85 -11.56
CA ARG A 418 10.91 1.99 -10.99
C ARG A 418 10.85 2.23 -9.48
N ASP A 419 11.97 1.96 -8.82
CA ASP A 419 12.21 2.29 -7.41
C ASP A 419 11.22 1.64 -6.42
N VAL A 420 10.69 0.47 -6.76
CA VAL A 420 9.88 -0.32 -5.82
C VAL A 420 10.81 -0.82 -4.72
N LYS A 421 10.59 -0.35 -3.49
CA LYS A 421 11.44 -0.69 -2.35
C LYS A 421 11.09 -2.09 -1.87
N ALA A 422 12.08 -2.96 -1.85
CA ALA A 422 11.98 -4.27 -1.22
C ALA A 422 13.08 -4.41 -0.17
N THR A 423 12.82 -5.27 0.80
CA THR A 423 13.86 -5.71 1.73
C THR A 423 14.00 -7.21 1.71
N THR A 424 15.21 -7.67 2.00
CA THR A 424 15.54 -9.07 2.24
C THR A 424 16.51 -9.16 3.39
N ARG A 425 16.59 -10.30 4.05
CA ARG A 425 17.47 -10.51 5.20
C ARG A 425 18.56 -11.52 4.85
N GLY A 426 19.78 -11.23 5.31
CA GLY A 426 20.88 -12.18 5.25
C GLY A 426 20.59 -13.43 6.08
N ARG A 427 21.27 -14.52 5.73
CA ARG A 427 21.03 -15.85 6.30
C ARG A 427 21.85 -16.14 7.56
N LYS A 428 22.98 -15.46 7.77
CA LYS A 428 23.95 -15.77 8.83
C LYS A 428 24.23 -17.27 8.93
N SER A 429 24.60 -17.89 7.80
CA SER A 429 24.89 -19.33 7.79
C SER A 429 26.28 -19.58 8.39
N PRO A 430 26.42 -20.47 9.39
CA PRO A 430 27.72 -20.77 9.98
C PRO A 430 28.56 -21.57 8.98
N PHE A 431 29.40 -20.87 8.22
CA PHE A 431 30.17 -21.52 7.14
C PHE A 431 31.26 -22.47 7.66
N VAL A 432 31.92 -22.09 8.77
CA VAL A 432 32.88 -22.94 9.49
C VAL A 432 32.30 -23.22 10.85
N THR A 433 32.05 -24.49 11.15
CA THR A 433 31.41 -24.92 12.40
C THR A 433 32.43 -25.39 13.44
N ARG A 434 33.62 -25.80 13.00
CA ARG A 434 34.71 -26.27 13.86
C ARG A 434 36.06 -26.13 13.17
N ALA A 435 37.11 -25.92 13.96
CA ALA A 435 38.49 -26.08 13.51
C ALA A 435 39.22 -27.11 14.37
N ASP A 436 40.14 -27.88 13.77
CA ASP A 436 41.05 -28.74 14.51
C ASP A 436 42.49 -28.30 14.17
N ALA A 437 43.27 -27.99 15.21
CA ALA A 437 44.66 -27.56 15.07
C ALA A 437 45.59 -28.71 15.51
N TYR A 438 46.54 -29.06 14.65
CA TYR A 438 47.52 -30.11 14.87
C TYR A 438 48.89 -29.50 15.09
N ILE A 439 49.46 -29.84 16.24
CA ILE A 439 50.73 -29.34 16.72
C ILE A 439 51.71 -30.52 16.76
N GLY A 440 52.81 -30.45 16.01
CA GLY A 440 53.82 -31.51 16.04
C GLY A 440 54.60 -31.53 17.36
N GLN A 441 54.79 -32.72 17.93
CA GLN A 441 55.48 -32.94 19.22
C GLN A 441 56.91 -32.38 19.31
N ALA A 442 57.58 -32.15 18.18
CA ALA A 442 58.96 -31.66 18.13
C ALA A 442 59.12 -30.18 17.74
N LEU A 443 58.02 -29.46 17.42
CA LEU A 443 58.12 -28.32 16.49
C LEU A 443 57.51 -26.98 16.93
N LEU A 444 56.81 -26.87 18.06
CA LEU A 444 56.39 -25.54 18.53
C LEU A 444 57.62 -24.63 18.71
N PHE A 445 58.60 -25.05 19.51
CA PHE A 445 59.77 -24.22 19.84
C PHE A 445 60.63 -23.79 18.64
N LEU A 446 60.55 -24.49 17.50
CA LEU A 446 61.43 -24.27 16.33
C LEU A 446 60.70 -23.69 15.12
N THR A 447 59.42 -24.00 14.92
CA THR A 447 58.67 -23.53 13.75
C THR A 447 57.39 -22.82 14.20
N LYS A 448 57.24 -21.55 13.78
CA LYS A 448 56.04 -20.73 14.01
C LYS A 448 54.89 -21.17 13.09
N GLU A 449 54.70 -22.47 12.98
CA GLU A 449 53.82 -23.10 12.00
C GLU A 449 52.95 -24.16 12.67
N ILE A 450 51.67 -24.16 12.32
CA ILE A 450 50.68 -25.14 12.77
C ILE A 450 49.97 -25.73 11.56
N SER A 451 49.43 -26.95 11.69
CA SER A 451 48.56 -27.52 10.67
C SER A 451 47.11 -27.45 11.13
N ILE A 452 46.17 -27.12 10.23
CA ILE A 452 44.77 -26.90 10.59
C ILE A 452 43.84 -27.64 9.62
N THR A 453 42.76 -28.21 10.14
CA THR A 453 41.58 -28.61 9.35
C THR A 453 40.36 -27.84 9.80
N PHE A 454 39.42 -27.61 8.89
CA PHE A 454 38.15 -26.96 9.18
C PHE A 454 37.00 -27.89 8.82
N ASP A 455 35.98 -27.94 9.66
CA ASP A 455 34.69 -28.52 9.29
C ASP A 455 33.83 -27.39 8.73
N PHE A 456 33.49 -27.52 7.45
CA PHE A 456 32.64 -26.58 6.74
C PHE A 456 31.21 -27.11 6.66
N GLU A 457 30.24 -26.22 6.75
CA GLU A 457 28.82 -26.49 6.48
C GLU A 457 28.40 -25.74 5.22
N ASN A 458 27.73 -26.42 4.29
CA ASN A 458 27.32 -25.83 3.02
C ASN A 458 26.17 -24.82 3.23
N PRO A 459 26.35 -23.53 2.88
CA PRO A 459 25.31 -22.51 3.07
C PRO A 459 24.30 -22.44 1.91
N VAL A 460 24.51 -23.19 0.83
CA VAL A 460 23.67 -23.20 -0.38
C VAL A 460 23.15 -24.62 -0.68
N GLU A 461 22.11 -24.73 -1.52
CA GLU A 461 21.47 -26.04 -1.81
C GLU A 461 22.23 -26.89 -2.83
N SER A 462 23.24 -26.31 -3.48
CA SER A 462 24.11 -26.98 -4.46
C SER A 462 25.50 -27.27 -3.88
N PRO A 463 26.28 -28.18 -4.48
CA PRO A 463 27.69 -28.35 -4.12
C PRO A 463 28.48 -27.04 -4.25
N LEU A 464 29.28 -26.74 -3.23
CA LEU A 464 30.15 -25.56 -3.18
C LEU A 464 31.61 -26.01 -3.20
N THR A 465 32.37 -25.58 -4.21
CA THR A 465 33.80 -25.86 -4.32
C THR A 465 34.60 -24.67 -3.85
N ILE A 466 35.56 -24.89 -2.95
CA ILE A 466 36.52 -23.88 -2.51
C ILE A 466 37.88 -24.22 -3.14
N THR A 467 38.52 -23.22 -3.72
CA THR A 467 39.83 -23.34 -4.39
C THR A 467 40.92 -22.57 -3.67
N GLN A 468 40.58 -21.44 -3.04
CA GLN A 468 41.55 -20.65 -2.30
C GLN A 468 40.88 -19.94 -1.12
N VAL A 469 41.57 -19.87 0.00
CA VAL A 469 41.15 -19.13 1.19
C VAL A 469 42.35 -18.38 1.78
N GLU A 470 42.17 -17.10 2.04
CA GLU A 470 43.06 -16.26 2.83
C GLU A 470 42.29 -15.74 4.05
N ALA A 471 42.77 -16.08 5.24
CA ALA A 471 42.11 -15.73 6.49
C ALA A 471 43.12 -15.32 7.57
N ASN A 472 42.65 -14.48 8.47
CA ASN A 472 43.29 -14.16 9.73
C ASN A 472 42.45 -14.75 10.85
N ALA A 473 43.03 -15.63 11.65
CA ALA A 473 42.36 -16.14 12.83
C ALA A 473 42.92 -15.42 14.07
N SER A 474 42.05 -14.87 14.91
CA SER A 474 42.42 -14.20 16.16
C SER A 474 41.80 -14.82 17.39
N MET A 475 42.55 -14.77 18.49
CA MET A 475 42.14 -15.27 19.79
C MET A 475 42.28 -14.14 20.82
N GLU A 476 41.18 -13.83 21.52
CA GLU A 476 41.09 -12.81 22.58
C GLU A 476 41.81 -11.50 22.22
N ASP A 477 41.73 -11.08 20.95
CA ASP A 477 42.40 -9.90 20.36
C ASP A 477 43.95 -9.87 20.40
N VAL A 478 44.61 -10.95 20.83
CA VAL A 478 46.06 -10.96 21.12
C VAL A 478 46.87 -11.73 20.07
N ALA A 479 46.44 -12.92 19.68
CA ALA A 479 47.15 -13.77 18.72
C ALA A 479 46.56 -13.60 17.31
N ILE A 480 47.40 -13.47 16.27
CA ILE A 480 46.95 -13.44 14.87
C ILE A 480 47.68 -14.52 14.09
N ILE A 481 46.94 -15.54 13.68
CA ILE A 481 47.39 -16.60 12.77
C ILE A 481 46.96 -16.19 11.37
N HIS A 482 47.94 -16.11 10.46
CA HIS A 482 47.65 -15.84 9.06
C HIS A 482 47.63 -17.16 8.29
N LEU A 483 46.46 -17.48 7.74
CA LEU A 483 46.23 -18.68 6.96
C LEU A 483 46.06 -18.30 5.50
N ARG A 484 46.92 -18.85 4.64
CA ARG A 484 46.76 -18.78 3.19
C ARG A 484 46.83 -20.19 2.65
N CYS A 485 45.72 -20.67 2.10
CA CYS A 485 45.58 -22.04 1.60
C CYS A 485 45.01 -22.03 0.18
N GLY A 486 45.62 -22.81 -0.70
CA GLY A 486 45.02 -23.23 -1.97
C GLY A 486 44.64 -24.70 -1.87
N PHE A 487 43.45 -25.04 -2.34
CA PHE A 487 42.98 -26.41 -2.50
C PHE A 487 43.00 -26.77 -3.98
N GLU A 488 43.48 -27.97 -4.33
CA GLU A 488 43.38 -28.47 -5.71
C GLU A 488 41.91 -28.64 -6.13
N SER A 489 41.09 -29.19 -5.22
CA SER A 489 39.62 -29.17 -5.30
C SER A 489 39.03 -29.56 -3.95
N PHE A 490 38.30 -28.66 -3.30
CA PHE A 490 37.57 -28.96 -2.07
C PHE A 490 36.08 -28.65 -2.24
N THR A 491 35.30 -29.65 -2.62
CA THR A 491 33.84 -29.53 -2.79
C THR A 491 33.09 -30.00 -1.56
N ILE A 492 32.34 -29.11 -0.92
CA ILE A 492 31.36 -29.41 0.13
C ILE A 492 30.07 -29.86 -0.59
N PRO A 493 29.53 -31.05 -0.31
CA PRO A 493 28.33 -31.54 -0.97
C PRO A 493 27.11 -30.65 -0.62
N GLY A 494 26.13 -30.62 -1.53
CA GLY A 494 24.78 -30.17 -1.21
C GLY A 494 23.90 -31.36 -0.78
N PRO A 495 22.68 -31.13 -0.24
CA PRO A 495 22.02 -29.84 -0.05
C PRO A 495 22.58 -29.03 1.13
N ARG A 496 21.97 -27.89 1.41
CA ARG A 496 22.38 -27.02 2.52
C ARG A 496 22.43 -27.78 3.84
N GLY A 497 23.40 -27.45 4.69
CA GLY A 497 23.60 -28.09 6.00
C GLY A 497 24.46 -29.35 5.94
N GLU A 498 24.77 -29.86 4.75
CA GLU A 498 25.77 -30.89 4.58
C GLU A 498 27.15 -30.38 5.01
N THR A 499 27.91 -31.25 5.68
CA THR A 499 29.21 -30.88 6.23
C THR A 499 30.34 -31.62 5.55
N LYS A 500 31.49 -30.97 5.44
CA LYS A 500 32.72 -31.63 4.98
C LYS A 500 33.94 -31.07 5.66
N ARG A 501 34.81 -31.98 6.09
CA ARG A 501 36.13 -31.66 6.61
C ARG A 501 37.08 -31.29 5.48
N SER A 502 37.79 -30.18 5.66
CA SER A 502 38.81 -29.72 4.72
C SER A 502 40.02 -30.66 4.68
N PRO A 503 40.76 -30.69 3.57
CA PRO A 503 42.12 -31.20 3.57
C PRO A 503 42.98 -30.50 4.64
N LEU A 504 44.03 -31.19 5.10
CA LEU A 504 44.97 -30.65 6.08
C LEU A 504 45.76 -29.48 5.47
N VAL A 505 45.53 -28.28 5.99
CA VAL A 505 46.31 -27.09 5.65
C VAL A 505 47.63 -27.15 6.43
N ARG A 506 48.74 -27.37 5.73
CA ARG A 506 50.08 -27.42 6.32
C ARG A 506 50.73 -26.04 6.34
N HIS A 507 51.61 -25.80 7.32
CA HIS A 507 52.44 -24.59 7.43
C HIS A 507 51.66 -23.27 7.62
N ALA A 508 50.55 -23.27 8.37
CA ALA A 508 49.86 -22.04 8.71
C ALA A 508 50.72 -21.20 9.66
N LYS A 509 51.02 -19.94 9.29
CA LYS A 509 52.02 -19.12 9.97
C LYS A 509 51.43 -18.32 11.12
N ILE A 510 52.06 -18.39 12.28
CA ILE A 510 51.77 -17.53 13.43
C ILE A 510 52.54 -16.22 13.26
N VAL A 511 51.84 -15.15 12.90
CA VAL A 511 52.47 -13.86 12.55
C VAL A 511 52.67 -12.99 13.79
N LYS A 512 51.74 -13.00 14.74
CA LYS A 512 51.79 -12.18 15.97
C LYS A 512 51.35 -12.98 17.19
N GLY A 513 51.98 -12.70 18.33
CA GLY A 513 51.62 -13.27 19.62
C GLY A 513 52.01 -14.74 19.79
N TYR A 514 53.14 -15.16 19.19
CA TYR A 514 53.61 -16.55 19.24
C TYR A 514 53.79 -17.07 20.67
N TRP A 515 54.44 -16.29 21.54
CA TRP A 515 54.63 -16.67 22.96
C TRP A 515 53.32 -16.70 23.73
N GLU A 516 52.41 -15.76 23.47
CA GLU A 516 51.08 -15.73 24.08
C GLU A 516 50.22 -16.90 23.60
N THR A 517 50.30 -17.25 22.32
CA THR A 517 49.64 -18.43 21.73
C THR A 517 50.16 -19.72 22.36
N LEU A 518 51.48 -19.87 22.49
CA LEU A 518 52.09 -21.02 23.16
C LEU A 518 51.65 -21.11 24.63
N LEU A 519 51.64 -19.98 25.35
CA LEU A 519 51.19 -19.91 26.75
C LEU A 519 49.70 -20.29 26.88
N LEU A 520 48.87 -19.87 25.93
CA LEU A 520 47.43 -20.18 25.90
C LEU A 520 47.16 -21.64 25.57
N VAL A 521 47.89 -22.22 24.62
CA VAL A 521 47.87 -23.67 24.30
C VAL A 521 48.31 -24.50 25.52
N LEU A 522 49.40 -24.10 26.19
CA LEU A 522 49.87 -24.76 27.41
C LEU A 522 48.84 -24.64 28.55
N ARG A 523 48.23 -23.47 28.76
CA ARG A 523 47.16 -23.29 29.75
C ARG A 523 45.92 -24.14 29.47
N GLN A 524 45.60 -24.35 28.20
CA GLN A 524 44.49 -25.18 27.73
C GLN A 524 44.73 -26.67 27.99
N LEU A 525 45.96 -27.17 27.81
CA LEU A 525 46.32 -28.55 28.20
C LEU A 525 46.02 -28.86 29.68
N PHE A 526 45.95 -27.83 30.54
CA PHE A 526 45.62 -27.94 31.96
C PHE A 526 44.18 -27.51 32.34
N ARG A 527 43.31 -27.11 31.39
CA ARG A 527 41.92 -26.68 31.65
C ARG A 527 40.92 -27.29 30.67
N TRP A 528 39.84 -27.91 31.19
CA TRP A 528 38.77 -28.57 30.43
C TRP A 528 37.72 -27.62 29.78
N ARG A 529 38.07 -26.38 29.40
CA ARG A 529 37.10 -25.47 28.75
C ARG A 529 37.34 -25.40 27.26
N GLY A 530 36.27 -25.52 26.47
CA GLY A 530 36.31 -25.37 25.01
C GLY A 530 36.97 -24.05 24.59
N PHE A 531 37.79 -24.13 23.56
CA PHE A 531 38.57 -23.02 23.01
C PHE A 531 37.86 -22.46 21.78
N HIS A 532 37.81 -21.13 21.62
CA HIS A 532 37.13 -20.49 20.50
C HIS A 532 38.03 -19.46 19.81
N VAL A 533 37.89 -19.31 18.50
CA VAL A 533 38.67 -18.40 17.66
C VAL A 533 37.74 -17.62 16.75
N SER A 534 38.06 -16.34 16.55
CA SER A 534 37.41 -15.52 15.53
C SER A 534 38.21 -15.58 14.24
N VAL A 535 37.60 -16.03 13.15
CA VAL A 535 38.24 -16.16 11.83
C VAL A 535 37.71 -15.05 10.93
N ASN A 536 38.59 -14.14 10.53
CA ASN A 536 38.33 -13.12 9.52
C ASN A 536 38.88 -13.59 8.17
N VAL A 537 38.01 -14.01 7.27
CA VAL A 537 38.36 -14.39 5.90
C VAL A 537 38.50 -13.13 5.06
N LYS A 538 39.74 -12.84 4.64
CA LYS A 538 40.10 -11.68 3.82
C LYS A 538 39.77 -11.86 2.35
N SER A 539 39.80 -13.09 1.86
CA SER A 539 39.45 -13.42 0.48
C SER A 539 39.25 -14.92 0.37
N ALA A 540 38.17 -15.35 -0.28
CA ALA A 540 37.99 -16.73 -0.69
C ALA A 540 37.53 -16.80 -2.14
N THR A 541 38.05 -17.81 -2.84
CA THR A 541 37.69 -18.14 -4.22
C THR A 541 37.05 -19.52 -4.25
N GLY A 542 35.87 -19.60 -4.83
CA GLY A 542 35.12 -20.85 -4.98
C GLY A 542 34.28 -20.89 -6.24
N SER A 543 33.52 -21.95 -6.39
CA SER A 543 32.50 -22.08 -7.42
C SER A 543 31.27 -22.81 -6.90
N ILE A 544 30.12 -22.39 -7.39
CA ILE A 544 28.83 -23.05 -7.22
C ILE A 544 28.51 -23.65 -8.60
N GLY A 545 28.74 -24.95 -8.78
CA GLY A 545 28.74 -25.56 -10.11
C GLY A 545 29.72 -24.87 -11.06
N ASP A 546 29.22 -24.38 -12.20
CA ASP A 546 29.98 -23.66 -13.24
C ASP A 546 30.17 -22.16 -12.91
N PHE A 547 29.51 -21.69 -11.85
CA PHE A 547 29.55 -20.28 -11.48
C PHE A 547 30.71 -19.99 -10.51
N LYS A 548 31.71 -19.21 -10.95
CA LYS A 548 32.87 -18.85 -10.13
C LYS A 548 32.56 -17.64 -9.24
N VAL A 549 32.91 -17.74 -7.97
CA VAL A 549 32.79 -16.66 -6.97
C VAL A 549 34.18 -16.30 -6.47
N GLU A 550 34.58 -15.04 -6.61
CA GLU A 550 35.89 -14.55 -6.17
C GLU A 550 35.74 -13.47 -5.10
N GLY A 551 36.76 -13.29 -4.26
CA GLY A 551 36.83 -12.16 -3.33
C GLY A 551 35.81 -12.20 -2.19
N LEU A 552 35.28 -13.37 -1.84
CA LEU A 552 34.35 -13.50 -0.70
C LEU A 552 35.05 -13.12 0.61
N THR A 553 34.39 -12.31 1.43
CA THR A 553 34.90 -11.82 2.72
C THR A 553 33.87 -12.06 3.82
N PHE A 554 34.29 -12.69 4.91
CA PHE A 554 33.39 -12.98 6.01
C PHE A 554 34.11 -13.19 7.33
N ASN A 555 33.43 -12.81 8.41
CA ASN A 555 33.88 -13.03 9.77
C ASN A 555 33.09 -14.18 10.38
N ILE A 556 33.79 -15.08 11.05
CA ILE A 556 33.22 -16.21 11.76
C ILE A 556 33.67 -16.06 13.21
N GLU A 557 32.73 -15.75 14.08
CA GLU A 557 33.00 -15.55 15.49
C GLU A 557 32.83 -16.87 16.25
N GLU A 558 33.59 -17.02 17.33
CA GLU A 558 33.45 -18.13 18.27
C GLU A 558 33.55 -19.54 17.63
N VAL A 559 34.46 -19.76 16.68
CA VAL A 559 34.68 -21.10 16.10
C VAL A 559 35.35 -21.99 17.14
N PRO A 560 34.73 -23.11 17.56
CA PRO A 560 35.34 -24.02 18.52
C PRO A 560 36.57 -24.70 17.90
N VAL A 561 37.69 -24.71 18.62
CA VAL A 561 38.94 -25.37 18.18
C VAL A 561 39.30 -26.52 19.11
N THR A 562 39.62 -27.67 18.52
CA THR A 562 40.28 -28.77 19.24
C THR A 562 41.75 -28.80 18.89
N ILE A 563 42.60 -28.87 19.91
CA ILE A 563 44.04 -28.97 19.74
C ILE A 563 44.45 -30.44 19.85
N HIS A 564 45.14 -30.93 18.84
CA HIS A 564 45.75 -32.26 18.80
C HIS A 564 47.28 -32.10 18.91
N CYS A 565 47.88 -32.83 19.85
CA CYS A 565 49.33 -32.84 20.12
C CYS A 565 49.98 -34.17 19.76
#